data_AF-A0A514X100-F1
#
_entry.id   AF-A0A514X100-F1
#
_cell.length_a   1.000
_cell.length_b   1.000
_cell.length_c   1.000
_cell.angle_alpha   90.00
_cell.angle_beta   90.00
_cell.angle_gamma   90.00
#
_symmetry.space_group_name_H-M   'P 1'
#
loop_
_entity.id
_entity.type
_entity.pdbx_description
1 polymer ?
#
loop_
_entity_poly.entity_id
_entity_poly.type
_entity_poly.pdbx_seq_one_letter_code
_entity_poly.pdbx_strand_id
1 'polypeptide(L)'
;MVRKFIAVFLALVLLPLSSHADVLFEGYSKIISGDQHIGYVISRYEFDSKKKQFLSTYILKTGKGATETTESLKAVADSELAPISYEYTSLAGKEVKTIDAKFKGGNLNALMKTNGKIQRIEKKIPKGTFLSTFLVYLMLKSKEGLRSETKYEYQAIAEEDAAIYKGQALVGKEENFNGFKAFKILNTFKDLKFLSYVNERGEVLGTNAMAQGISTELVGTPSDATANLPFSSTILKTLFGGVPAGTQNIVAQNLKTKSTTPTPGKQMGVPQGEGINIKAQPDKSGQ
;
A
#
# COMPACT_ATOMS: atom_id res chain seq x y z
N MET A 1 -13.51 -69.30 -4.77
CA MET A 1 -12.69 -68.60 -5.78
C MET A 1 -12.89 -67.10 -5.56
N VAL A 2 -11.88 -66.42 -5.03
CA VAL A 2 -11.93 -65.05 -4.51
C VAL A 2 -11.76 -64.06 -5.66
N ARG A 3 -12.71 -63.14 -5.86
CA ARG A 3 -12.52 -61.95 -6.71
C ARG A 3 -12.72 -60.70 -5.85
N LYS A 4 -11.63 -60.22 -5.28
CA LYS A 4 -11.49 -58.86 -4.77
C LYS A 4 -10.99 -57.99 -5.93
N PHE A 5 -11.84 -57.14 -6.50
CA PHE A 5 -11.41 -56.03 -7.36
C PHE A 5 -11.73 -54.71 -6.66
N ILE A 6 -10.71 -54.26 -5.94
CA ILE A 6 -10.24 -52.88 -5.78
C ILE A 6 -11.13 -51.83 -6.46
N ALA A 7 -11.98 -51.18 -5.67
CA ALA A 7 -12.49 -49.85 -5.98
C ALA A 7 -11.59 -48.85 -5.22
N VAL A 8 -10.54 -48.34 -5.88
CA VAL A 8 -9.82 -47.16 -5.40
C VAL A 8 -10.78 -45.98 -5.58
N PHE A 9 -11.45 -45.61 -4.50
CA PHE A 9 -12.16 -44.36 -4.40
C PHE A 9 -11.09 -43.26 -4.41
N LEU A 10 -10.93 -42.59 -5.55
CA LEU A 10 -10.09 -41.42 -5.70
C LEU A 10 -10.73 -40.30 -4.86
N ALA A 11 -10.39 -40.25 -3.57
CA ALA A 11 -10.66 -39.11 -2.72
C ALA A 11 -9.80 -37.95 -3.24
N LEU A 12 -10.34 -37.22 -4.22
CA LEU A 12 -9.83 -35.92 -4.62
C LEU A 12 -9.95 -35.04 -3.38
N VAL A 13 -8.86 -34.92 -2.63
CA VAL A 13 -8.77 -34.01 -1.50
C VAL A 13 -8.87 -32.61 -2.08
N LEU A 14 -10.10 -32.08 -2.12
CA LEU A 14 -10.38 -30.66 -2.25
C LEU A 14 -9.89 -30.01 -0.95
N LEU A 15 -8.57 -29.88 -0.81
CA LEU A 15 -7.99 -28.99 0.19
C LEU A 15 -8.53 -27.60 -0.16
N PRO A 16 -9.25 -26.92 0.75
CA PRO A 16 -9.55 -25.52 0.54
C PRO A 16 -8.20 -24.83 0.46
N LEU A 17 -7.83 -24.36 -0.74
CA LEU A 17 -6.83 -23.33 -0.87
C LEU A 17 -7.37 -22.14 -0.08
N SER A 18 -6.85 -21.98 1.14
CA SER A 18 -6.90 -20.75 1.90
C SER A 18 -6.17 -19.70 1.06
N SER A 19 -6.84 -19.23 0.01
CA SER A 19 -6.40 -18.08 -0.75
C SER A 19 -6.54 -16.91 0.20
N HIS A 20 -5.40 -16.52 0.75
CA HIS A 20 -5.19 -15.24 1.39
C HIS A 20 -5.24 -14.15 0.30
N ALA A 21 -5.50 -12.91 0.69
CA ALA A 21 -5.42 -11.80 -0.24
C ALA A 21 -3.98 -11.68 -0.76
N ASP A 22 -3.83 -11.33 -2.04
CA ASP A 22 -2.52 -11.17 -2.65
C ASP A 22 -1.89 -9.88 -2.14
N VAL A 23 -0.74 -9.99 -1.46
CA VAL A 23 0.00 -8.82 -0.98
C VAL A 23 0.66 -8.15 -2.18
N LEU A 24 0.11 -7.00 -2.58
CA LEU A 24 0.63 -6.18 -3.66
C LEU A 24 1.88 -5.40 -3.22
N PHE A 25 1.87 -4.96 -1.97
CA PHE A 25 2.96 -4.25 -1.33
C PHE A 25 2.93 -4.45 0.18
N GLU A 26 4.09 -4.62 0.79
CA GLU A 26 4.28 -4.57 2.24
C GLU A 26 5.65 -3.95 2.54
N GLY A 27 5.65 -2.83 3.28
CA GLY A 27 6.87 -2.05 3.49
C GLY A 27 6.91 -1.32 4.81
N TYR A 28 8.14 -1.07 5.25
CA TYR A 28 8.48 -0.26 6.41
C TYR A 28 9.21 0.98 5.92
N SER A 29 8.76 2.17 6.33
CA SER A 29 9.44 3.43 6.02
C SER A 29 9.86 4.12 7.31
N LYS A 30 11.05 4.72 7.33
CA LYS A 30 11.44 5.69 8.37
C LYS A 30 10.83 7.04 8.05
N ILE A 31 10.50 7.80 9.10
CA ILE A 31 10.06 9.19 9.03
C ILE A 31 11.21 10.08 9.50
N ILE A 32 11.57 11.04 8.67
CA ILE A 32 12.70 11.94 8.87
C ILE A 32 12.18 13.38 8.95
N SER A 33 12.71 14.15 9.88
CA SER A 33 12.53 15.61 9.94
C SER A 33 13.89 16.28 10.04
N GLY A 34 14.24 17.10 9.04
CA GLY A 34 15.63 17.51 8.84
C GLY A 34 16.51 16.29 8.60
N ASP A 35 17.48 16.03 9.48
CA ASP A 35 18.33 14.83 9.46
C ASP A 35 17.99 13.83 10.57
N GLN A 36 16.91 14.07 11.32
CA GLN A 36 16.55 13.26 12.47
C GLN A 36 15.49 12.21 12.12
N HIS A 37 15.78 10.96 12.46
CA HIS A 37 14.78 9.89 12.48
C HIS A 37 13.80 10.10 13.66
N ILE A 38 12.53 10.34 13.32
CA ILE A 38 11.47 10.72 14.29
C ILE A 38 10.30 9.75 14.33
N GLY A 39 10.30 8.67 13.54
CA GLY A 39 9.13 7.82 13.43
C GLY A 39 9.22 6.78 12.33
N TYR A 40 8.15 6.01 12.16
CA TYR A 40 8.03 5.01 11.12
C TYR A 40 6.60 4.91 10.58
N VAL A 41 6.50 4.36 9.38
CA VAL A 41 5.24 3.91 8.77
C VAL A 41 5.39 2.44 8.40
N ILE A 42 4.39 1.64 8.76
CA ILE A 42 4.25 0.25 8.30
C ILE A 42 2.99 0.23 7.46
N SER A 43 3.09 -0.21 6.21
CA SER A 43 1.96 -0.18 5.28
C SER A 43 1.90 -1.47 4.48
N ARG A 44 0.67 -1.90 4.19
CA ARG A 44 0.36 -3.05 3.35
C ARG A 44 -0.80 -2.73 2.44
N TYR A 45 -0.64 -3.07 1.17
CA TYR A 45 -1.72 -3.08 0.19
C TYR A 45 -1.95 -4.50 -0.30
N GLU A 46 -3.21 -4.89 -0.38
CA GLU A 46 -3.62 -6.25 -0.73
C GLU A 46 -4.77 -6.22 -1.73
N PHE A 47 -4.89 -7.28 -2.52
CA PHE A 47 -6.07 -7.53 -3.35
C PHE A 47 -6.70 -8.89 -2.98
N ASP A 48 -7.93 -8.86 -2.49
CA ASP A 48 -8.73 -10.07 -2.28
C ASP A 48 -9.42 -10.42 -3.61
N SER A 49 -8.88 -11.40 -4.34
CA SER A 49 -9.40 -11.83 -5.64
C SER A 49 -10.80 -12.46 -5.55
N LYS A 50 -11.17 -13.06 -4.42
CA LYS A 50 -12.49 -13.67 -4.20
C LYS A 50 -13.55 -12.60 -4.00
N LYS A 51 -13.26 -11.59 -3.19
CA LYS A 51 -14.18 -10.47 -2.92
C LYS A 51 -14.07 -9.36 -3.96
N LYS A 52 -13.03 -9.39 -4.80
CA LYS A 52 -12.66 -8.32 -5.73
C LYS A 52 -12.49 -6.99 -5.00
N GLN A 53 -11.67 -6.99 -3.95
CA GLN A 53 -11.50 -5.84 -3.06
C GLN A 53 -10.04 -5.45 -2.94
N PHE A 54 -9.77 -4.15 -2.96
CA PHE A 54 -8.50 -3.59 -2.50
C PHE A 54 -8.56 -3.33 -1.01
N LEU A 55 -7.47 -3.64 -0.32
CA LEU A 55 -7.27 -3.34 1.09
C LEU A 55 -6.02 -2.48 1.24
N SER A 56 -6.10 -1.46 2.08
CA SER A 56 -4.98 -0.65 2.52
C SER A 56 -4.97 -0.64 4.04
N THR A 57 -3.87 -1.10 4.63
CA THR A 57 -3.66 -1.03 6.07
C THR A 57 -2.37 -0.31 6.35
N TYR A 58 -2.39 0.67 7.26
CA TYR A 58 -1.15 1.26 7.76
C TYR A 58 -1.20 1.55 9.24
N ILE A 59 -0.01 1.67 9.84
CA ILE A 59 0.23 2.35 11.10
C ILE A 59 1.40 3.32 10.93
N LEU A 60 1.24 4.52 11.43
CA LEU A 60 2.24 5.57 11.47
C LEU A 60 2.49 5.90 12.94
N LYS A 61 3.76 6.07 13.30
CA LYS A 61 4.18 6.62 14.58
C LYS A 61 5.22 7.70 14.32
N THR A 62 5.00 8.91 14.78
CA THR A 62 5.89 10.05 14.57
C THR A 62 6.03 10.90 15.83
N GLY A 63 7.12 11.66 15.95
CA GLY A 63 7.42 12.48 17.11
C GLY A 63 8.05 11.70 18.27
N LYS A 64 8.24 12.37 19.41
CA LYS A 64 8.80 11.78 20.64
C LYS A 64 8.09 12.32 21.88
N GLY A 65 7.88 11.44 22.87
CA GLY A 65 7.32 11.81 24.17
C GLY A 65 5.93 12.45 24.05
N ALA A 66 5.76 13.66 24.60
CA ALA A 66 4.48 14.36 24.61
C ALA A 66 3.98 14.82 23.22
N THR A 67 4.88 14.85 22.22
CA THR A 67 4.55 15.21 20.82
C THR A 67 4.33 13.98 19.93
N GLU A 68 4.39 12.79 20.52
CA GLU A 68 4.18 11.55 19.78
C GLU A 68 2.75 11.49 19.25
N THR A 69 2.65 11.16 17.96
CA THR A 69 1.40 10.89 17.27
C THR A 69 1.45 9.49 16.69
N THR A 70 0.41 8.70 16.94
CA THR A 70 0.21 7.40 16.32
C THR A 70 -1.08 7.41 15.54
N GLU A 71 -1.03 7.02 14.27
CA GLU A 71 -2.20 6.91 13.40
C GLU A 71 -2.28 5.51 12.82
N SER A 72 -3.48 5.02 12.57
CA SER A 72 -3.68 3.76 11.85
C SER A 72 -4.93 3.80 10.99
N LEU A 73 -4.86 3.12 9.85
CA LEU A 73 -5.96 2.98 8.91
C LEU A 73 -6.15 1.52 8.53
N LYS A 74 -7.40 1.11 8.37
CA LYS A 74 -7.82 -0.01 7.53
C LYS A 74 -8.87 0.49 6.57
N ALA A 75 -8.57 0.46 5.27
CA ALA A 75 -9.47 0.91 4.22
C ALA A 75 -9.75 -0.23 3.25
N VAL A 76 -11.00 -0.30 2.79
CA VAL A 76 -11.47 -1.29 1.83
C VAL A 76 -12.21 -0.58 0.71
N ALA A 77 -11.86 -0.93 -0.52
CA ALA A 77 -12.54 -0.50 -1.73
C ALA A 77 -12.84 -1.70 -2.63
N ASP A 78 -13.82 -1.57 -3.52
CA ASP A 78 -14.05 -2.59 -4.55
C ASP A 78 -12.96 -2.55 -5.63
N SER A 79 -13.05 -3.43 -6.63
CA SER A 79 -12.07 -3.50 -7.70
C SER A 79 -12.00 -2.21 -8.52
N GLU A 80 -13.05 -1.39 -8.55
CA GLU A 80 -13.09 -0.09 -9.22
C GLU A 80 -12.71 1.08 -8.31
N LEU A 81 -12.15 0.77 -7.13
CA LEU A 81 -11.75 1.71 -6.09
C LEU A 81 -12.92 2.50 -5.50
N ALA A 82 -14.16 2.05 -5.71
CA ALA A 82 -15.30 2.61 -5.00
C ALA A 82 -15.20 2.24 -3.51
N PRO A 83 -15.38 3.21 -2.60
CA PRO A 83 -15.16 3.00 -1.19
C PRO A 83 -16.21 2.03 -0.61
N ILE A 84 -15.77 1.09 0.24
CA ILE A 84 -16.64 0.14 0.96
C ILE A 84 -16.69 0.46 2.45
N SER A 85 -15.52 0.64 3.06
CA SER A 85 -15.39 1.00 4.47
C SER A 85 -14.00 1.51 4.79
N TYR A 86 -13.88 2.24 5.89
CA TYR A 86 -12.58 2.39 6.56
C TYR A 86 -12.73 2.54 8.07
N GLU A 87 -11.66 2.21 8.78
CA GLU A 87 -11.47 2.44 10.21
C GLU A 87 -10.19 3.27 10.36
N TYR A 88 -10.30 4.46 10.92
CA TYR A 88 -9.18 5.34 11.20
C TYR A 88 -9.06 5.56 12.71
N THR A 89 -7.84 5.59 13.22
CA THR A 89 -7.54 5.94 14.61
C THR A 89 -6.34 6.89 14.64
N SER A 90 -6.42 7.93 15.46
CA SER A 90 -5.32 8.83 15.76
C SER A 90 -5.21 9.01 17.27
N LEU A 91 -3.99 8.90 17.79
CA LEU A 91 -3.60 9.21 19.15
C LEU A 91 -2.53 10.31 19.09
N ALA A 92 -2.85 11.51 19.55
CA ALA A 92 -1.92 12.63 19.63
C ALA A 92 -1.91 13.19 21.06
N GLY A 93 -0.86 12.88 21.82
CA GLY A 93 -0.82 13.18 23.25
C GLY A 93 -1.97 12.51 24.02
N LYS A 94 -2.91 13.29 24.56
CA LYS A 94 -4.11 12.79 25.24
C LYS A 94 -5.33 12.69 24.33
N GLU A 95 -5.25 13.21 23.12
CA GLU A 95 -6.36 13.19 22.18
C GLU A 95 -6.44 11.83 21.49
N VAL A 96 -7.59 11.17 21.61
CA VAL A 96 -7.94 9.96 20.87
C VAL A 96 -9.07 10.29 19.92
N LYS A 97 -8.82 10.08 18.63
CA LYS A 97 -9.81 10.18 17.56
C LYS A 97 -9.99 8.83 16.88
N THR A 98 -11.22 8.41 16.68
CA THR A 98 -11.56 7.25 15.85
C THR A 98 -12.63 7.61 14.84
N ILE A 99 -12.59 6.98 13.66
CA ILE A 99 -13.62 7.13 12.63
C ILE A 99 -13.93 5.74 12.08
N ASP A 100 -15.16 5.30 12.27
CA ASP A 100 -15.68 4.07 11.69
C ASP A 100 -16.65 4.42 10.55
N ALA A 101 -16.22 4.20 9.30
CA ALA A 101 -16.94 4.64 8.10
C ALA A 101 -17.41 3.45 7.25
N LYS A 102 -18.66 3.55 6.77
CA LYS A 102 -19.26 2.60 5.83
C LYS A 102 -19.94 3.33 4.68
N PHE A 103 -19.90 2.70 3.51
CA PHE A 103 -20.39 3.25 2.26
C PHE A 103 -21.54 2.39 1.75
N LYS A 104 -22.70 3.00 1.52
CA LYS A 104 -23.88 2.28 1.01
C LYS A 104 -24.74 3.22 0.18
N GLY A 105 -25.13 2.77 -1.02
CA GLY A 105 -26.04 3.52 -1.89
C GLY A 105 -25.54 4.92 -2.28
N GLY A 106 -24.22 5.10 -2.38
CA GLY A 106 -23.61 6.41 -2.67
C GLY A 106 -23.55 7.37 -1.47
N ASN A 107 -23.84 6.90 -0.26
CA ASN A 107 -23.73 7.68 0.96
C ASN A 107 -22.58 7.18 1.85
N LEU A 108 -21.86 8.12 2.45
CA LEU A 108 -20.94 7.89 3.57
C LEU A 108 -21.75 7.95 4.85
N ASN A 109 -21.59 6.93 5.69
CA ASN A 109 -22.06 6.90 7.07
C ASN A 109 -20.86 6.66 7.97
N ALA A 110 -20.47 7.66 8.77
CA ALA A 110 -19.34 7.55 9.68
C ALA A 110 -19.70 7.90 11.12
N LEU A 111 -19.10 7.16 12.05
CA LEU A 111 -19.12 7.45 13.47
C LEU A 111 -17.74 7.98 13.86
N MET A 112 -17.64 9.28 14.07
CA MET A 112 -16.43 9.92 14.56
C MET A 112 -16.50 10.04 16.08
N LYS A 113 -15.45 9.61 16.77
CA LYS A 113 -15.30 9.79 18.22
C LYS A 113 -14.05 10.60 18.49
N THR A 114 -14.14 11.64 19.31
CA THR A 114 -12.98 12.42 19.76
C THR A 114 -13.07 12.62 21.27
N ASN A 115 -12.13 12.04 22.01
CA ASN A 115 -12.11 12.09 23.49
C ASN A 115 -13.45 11.70 24.13
N GLY A 116 -14.08 10.65 23.59
CA GLY A 116 -15.38 10.15 24.04
C GLY A 116 -16.61 10.89 23.49
N LYS A 117 -16.45 12.08 22.89
CA LYS A 117 -17.54 12.77 22.20
C LYS A 117 -17.82 12.10 20.86
N ILE A 118 -19.09 11.82 20.58
CA ILE A 118 -19.52 11.11 19.39
C ILE A 118 -20.18 12.09 18.42
N GLN A 119 -19.79 12.03 17.15
CA GLN A 119 -20.40 12.73 16.04
C GLN A 119 -20.78 11.72 14.94
N ARG A 120 -22.02 11.80 14.44
CA ARG A 120 -22.44 11.05 13.26
C ARG A 120 -22.28 11.95 12.04
N ILE A 121 -21.67 11.40 10.99
CA ILE A 121 -21.48 12.06 9.71
C ILE A 121 -22.25 11.23 8.69
N GLU A 122 -23.23 11.85 8.04
CA GLU A 122 -23.94 11.28 6.91
C GLU A 122 -23.86 12.26 5.75
N LYS A 123 -23.37 11.80 4.59
CA LYS A 123 -23.32 12.64 3.39
C LYS A 123 -23.36 11.83 2.11
N LYS A 124 -23.94 12.44 1.09
CA LYS A 124 -23.89 11.93 -0.28
C LYS A 124 -22.49 12.11 -0.85
N ILE A 125 -22.03 11.10 -1.57
CA ILE A 125 -20.70 11.06 -2.17
C ILE A 125 -20.86 11.24 -3.68
N PRO A 126 -20.18 12.22 -4.29
CA PRO A 126 -20.15 12.35 -5.74
C PRO A 126 -19.56 11.09 -6.40
N LYS A 127 -20.11 10.73 -7.56
CA LYS A 127 -19.61 9.60 -8.36
C LYS A 127 -18.14 9.81 -8.71
N GLY A 128 -17.33 8.76 -8.59
CA GLY A 128 -15.89 8.81 -8.84
C GLY A 128 -15.05 9.22 -7.63
N THR A 129 -15.67 9.51 -6.48
CA THR A 129 -14.94 9.70 -5.22
C THR A 129 -14.43 8.36 -4.70
N PHE A 130 -13.18 8.34 -4.23
CA PHE A 130 -12.49 7.17 -3.67
C PHE A 130 -11.83 7.51 -2.33
N LEU A 131 -11.24 6.53 -1.62
CA LEU A 131 -10.46 6.77 -0.40
C LEU A 131 -9.03 7.20 -0.77
N SER A 132 -8.53 8.29 -0.17
CA SER A 132 -7.28 8.93 -0.59
C SER A 132 -6.07 7.98 -0.56
N THR A 133 -6.05 7.01 0.35
CA THR A 133 -4.99 5.99 0.45
C THR A 133 -4.78 5.16 -0.83
N PHE A 134 -5.78 5.09 -1.71
CA PHE A 134 -5.73 4.32 -2.97
C PHE A 134 -5.32 5.17 -4.19
N LEU A 135 -4.84 6.40 -4.01
CA LEU A 135 -4.50 7.30 -5.12
C LEU A 135 -3.53 6.67 -6.13
N VAL A 136 -2.51 5.95 -5.67
CA VAL A 136 -1.54 5.32 -6.57
C VAL A 136 -2.19 4.25 -7.46
N TYR A 137 -3.10 3.45 -6.89
CA TYR A 137 -3.84 2.44 -7.64
C TYR A 137 -4.84 3.07 -8.60
N LEU A 138 -5.41 4.23 -8.27
CA LEU A 138 -6.25 4.99 -9.18
C LEU A 138 -5.45 5.47 -10.40
N MET A 139 -4.23 5.97 -10.20
CA MET A 139 -3.35 6.37 -11.30
C MET A 139 -2.94 5.16 -12.15
N LEU A 140 -2.55 4.05 -11.53
CA LEU A 140 -2.19 2.80 -12.23
C LEU A 140 -3.34 2.20 -13.04
N LYS A 141 -4.57 2.26 -12.51
CA LYS A 141 -5.78 1.77 -13.22
C LYS A 141 -6.25 2.70 -14.34
N SER A 142 -5.77 3.94 -14.37
CA SER A 142 -6.13 4.87 -15.44
C SER A 142 -5.54 4.40 -16.77
N LYS A 143 -6.09 4.90 -17.88
CA LYS A 143 -5.56 4.59 -19.22
C LYS A 143 -4.11 5.01 -19.41
N GLU A 144 -3.66 6.01 -18.67
CA GLU A 144 -2.33 6.60 -18.82
C GLU A 144 -1.31 6.01 -17.85
N GLY A 145 -1.74 5.34 -16.79
CA GLY A 145 -0.87 4.74 -15.78
C GLY A 145 0.10 5.75 -15.13
N LEU A 146 1.27 5.30 -14.73
CA LEU A 146 2.35 6.21 -14.31
C LEU A 146 3.15 6.66 -15.53
N ARG A 147 2.62 7.61 -16.29
CA ARG A 147 3.32 8.23 -17.42
C ARG A 147 3.73 9.66 -17.10
N SER A 148 4.97 10.01 -17.44
CA SER A 148 5.49 11.36 -17.27
C SER A 148 4.61 12.43 -17.91
N GLU A 149 4.57 13.59 -17.25
CA GLU A 149 3.81 14.78 -17.63
C GLU A 149 2.29 14.57 -17.63
N THR A 150 1.81 13.48 -17.04
CA THR A 150 0.38 13.21 -16.88
C THR A 150 -0.16 13.89 -15.62
N LYS A 151 -1.30 14.56 -15.77
CA LYS A 151 -2.02 15.22 -14.67
C LYS A 151 -3.30 14.44 -14.36
N TYR A 152 -3.50 14.15 -13.08
CA TYR A 152 -4.71 13.56 -12.53
C TYR A 152 -5.42 14.60 -11.67
N GLU A 153 -6.65 14.96 -12.03
CA GLU A 153 -7.55 15.68 -11.15
C GLU A 153 -8.55 14.70 -10.56
N TYR A 154 -8.77 14.79 -9.26
CA TYR A 154 -9.57 13.80 -8.56
C TYR A 154 -10.34 14.39 -7.38
N GLN A 155 -11.29 13.61 -6.88
CA GLN A 155 -11.99 13.88 -5.65
C GLN A 155 -11.83 12.66 -4.74
N ALA A 156 -11.38 12.87 -3.51
CA ALA A 156 -11.10 11.79 -2.58
C ALA A 156 -11.62 12.13 -1.19
N ILE A 157 -11.90 11.09 -0.41
CA ILE A 157 -12.19 11.18 1.01
C ILE A 157 -10.87 11.13 1.76
N ALA A 158 -10.64 12.15 2.59
CA ALA A 158 -9.59 12.14 3.59
C ALA A 158 -10.09 11.34 4.81
N GLU A 159 -9.44 10.22 5.07
CA GLU A 159 -9.89 9.24 6.06
C GLU A 159 -9.79 9.79 7.49
N GLU A 160 -8.90 10.76 7.75
CA GLU A 160 -8.64 11.39 9.05
C GLU A 160 -9.71 12.38 9.53
N ASP A 161 -10.57 12.86 8.63
CA ASP A 161 -11.67 13.80 8.94
C ASP A 161 -13.00 13.43 8.27
N ALA A 162 -13.02 12.33 7.51
CA ALA A 162 -14.15 11.86 6.72
C ALA A 162 -14.66 12.87 5.69
N ALA A 163 -13.89 13.90 5.32
CA ALA A 163 -14.30 14.95 4.40
C ALA A 163 -13.82 14.70 2.97
N ILE A 164 -14.55 15.29 2.01
CA ILE A 164 -14.31 15.10 0.60
C ILE A 164 -13.59 16.33 0.08
N TYR A 165 -12.42 16.11 -0.52
CA TYR A 165 -11.60 17.18 -1.07
C TYR A 165 -11.28 16.91 -2.53
N LYS A 166 -11.09 17.97 -3.29
CA LYS A 166 -10.45 17.88 -4.60
C LYS A 166 -8.95 17.75 -4.39
N GLY A 167 -8.30 17.02 -5.27
CA GLY A 167 -6.85 16.89 -5.29
C GLY A 167 -6.32 16.80 -6.71
N GLN A 168 -5.00 16.94 -6.81
CA GLN A 168 -4.27 16.84 -8.06
C GLN A 168 -2.99 16.05 -7.83
N ALA A 169 -2.67 15.16 -8.76
CA ALA A 169 -1.36 14.53 -8.87
C ALA A 169 -0.75 14.86 -10.25
N LEU A 170 0.48 15.36 -10.26
CA LEU A 170 1.25 15.59 -11.47
C LEU A 170 2.44 14.63 -11.50
N VAL A 171 2.43 13.70 -12.46
CA VAL A 171 3.51 12.72 -12.64
C VAL A 171 4.66 13.40 -13.38
N GLY A 172 5.81 13.53 -12.72
CA GLY A 172 7.03 14.04 -13.31
C GLY A 172 7.78 13.02 -14.16
N LYS A 173 9.03 13.35 -14.49
CA LYS A 173 9.94 12.41 -15.14
C LYS A 173 10.35 11.30 -14.18
N GLU A 174 10.71 10.15 -14.74
CA GLU A 174 11.42 9.12 -13.99
C GLU A 174 12.80 9.65 -13.60
N GLU A 175 13.17 9.48 -12.34
CA GLU A 175 14.48 9.81 -11.81
C GLU A 175 15.01 8.68 -10.92
N ASN A 176 16.30 8.75 -10.61
CA ASN A 176 16.91 7.83 -9.67
C ASN A 176 16.68 8.33 -8.24
N PHE A 177 15.93 7.57 -7.44
CA PHE A 177 15.70 7.82 -6.03
C PHE A 177 16.26 6.65 -5.22
N ASN A 178 17.29 6.90 -4.41
CA ASN A 178 17.94 5.90 -3.55
C ASN A 178 18.40 4.63 -4.28
N GLY A 179 18.82 4.75 -5.54
CA GLY A 179 19.28 3.63 -6.36
C GLY A 179 18.16 2.91 -7.12
N PHE A 180 16.94 3.42 -7.11
CA PHE A 180 15.78 2.87 -7.80
C PHE A 180 15.20 3.88 -8.78
N LYS A 181 14.70 3.39 -9.91
CA LYS A 181 13.90 4.21 -10.83
C LYS A 181 12.54 4.51 -10.20
N ALA A 182 12.18 5.78 -10.14
CA ALA A 182 10.91 6.23 -9.61
C ALA A 182 10.40 7.48 -10.33
N PHE A 183 9.09 7.56 -10.49
CA PHE A 183 8.40 8.78 -10.87
C PHE A 183 8.32 9.72 -9.68
N LYS A 184 8.73 10.97 -9.88
CA LYS A 184 8.49 12.06 -8.93
C LYS A 184 7.10 12.61 -9.15
N ILE A 185 6.19 12.40 -8.21
CA ILE A 185 4.79 12.84 -8.30
C ILE A 185 4.58 14.01 -7.36
N LEU A 186 4.15 15.16 -7.89
CA LEU A 186 3.70 16.29 -7.09
C LEU A 186 2.22 16.12 -6.77
N ASN A 187 1.92 15.89 -5.50
CA ASN A 187 0.56 15.77 -4.99
C ASN A 187 0.13 17.09 -4.35
N THR A 188 -1.12 17.49 -4.62
CA THR A 188 -1.80 18.58 -3.93
C THR A 188 -3.14 18.06 -3.40
N PHE A 189 -3.30 18.00 -2.09
CA PHE A 189 -4.50 17.50 -1.43
C PHE A 189 -4.73 18.24 -0.11
N LYS A 190 -5.96 18.68 0.16
CA LYS A 190 -6.28 19.55 1.32
C LYS A 190 -5.40 20.80 1.40
N ASP A 191 -5.14 21.41 0.23
CA ASP A 191 -4.22 22.55 0.05
C ASP A 191 -2.76 22.30 0.48
N LEU A 192 -2.41 21.06 0.82
CA LEU A 192 -1.05 20.64 1.14
C LEU A 192 -0.37 20.09 -0.11
N LYS A 193 0.89 20.49 -0.30
CA LYS A 193 1.75 19.98 -1.37
C LYS A 193 2.80 19.04 -0.80
N PHE A 194 2.96 17.89 -1.41
CA PHE A 194 4.03 16.96 -1.10
C PHE A 194 4.48 16.19 -2.35
N LEU A 195 5.71 15.73 -2.32
CA LEU A 195 6.27 14.86 -3.34
C LEU A 195 6.11 13.40 -2.90
N SER A 196 5.85 12.53 -3.87
CA SER A 196 5.97 11.08 -3.71
C SER A 196 6.93 10.54 -4.76
N TYR A 197 7.78 9.60 -4.37
CA TYR A 197 8.65 8.86 -5.29
C TYR A 197 8.06 7.47 -5.44
N VAL A 198 7.55 7.15 -6.63
CA VAL A 198 6.75 5.94 -6.87
C VAL A 198 7.34 5.17 -8.05
N ASN A 199 7.62 3.88 -7.89
CA ASN A 199 8.09 3.05 -9.00
C ASN A 199 6.95 2.63 -9.95
N GLU A 200 7.28 1.97 -11.05
CA GLU A 200 6.30 1.52 -12.05
C GLU A 200 5.23 0.56 -11.49
N ARG A 201 5.50 -0.10 -10.36
CA ARG A 201 4.55 -1.00 -9.67
C ARG A 201 3.60 -0.27 -8.72
N GLY A 202 3.75 1.04 -8.54
CA GLY A 202 2.99 1.82 -7.57
C GLY A 202 3.52 1.76 -6.14
N GLU A 203 4.72 1.24 -5.92
CA GLU A 203 5.33 1.22 -4.59
C GLU A 203 5.87 2.61 -4.26
N VAL A 204 5.48 3.16 -3.11
CA VAL A 204 5.98 4.44 -2.63
C VAL A 204 7.33 4.21 -1.96
N LEU A 205 8.40 4.70 -2.59
CA LEU A 205 9.77 4.60 -2.09
C LEU A 205 10.09 5.71 -1.08
N GLY A 206 9.35 6.81 -1.12
CA GLY A 206 9.48 7.90 -0.16
C GLY A 206 8.51 9.03 -0.46
N THR A 207 8.36 9.93 0.51
CA THR A 207 7.59 11.16 0.36
C THR A 207 8.37 12.35 0.91
N ASN A 208 8.02 13.56 0.48
CA ASN A 208 8.57 14.80 1.03
C ASN A 208 7.46 15.86 1.11
N ALA A 209 7.03 16.12 2.34
CA ALA A 209 6.09 17.18 2.69
C ALA A 209 6.88 18.46 3.02
N MET A 210 7.28 19.18 1.97
CA MET A 210 8.26 20.28 2.05
C MET A 210 7.87 21.37 3.06
N ALA A 211 6.58 21.71 3.14
CA ALA A 211 6.09 22.74 4.05
C ALA A 211 6.22 22.34 5.53
N GLN A 212 6.23 21.03 5.82
CA GLN A 212 6.36 20.47 7.16
C GLN A 212 7.79 20.05 7.48
N GLY A 213 8.68 20.01 6.48
CA GLY A 213 10.05 19.49 6.66
C GLY A 213 10.10 18.01 6.99
N ILE A 214 9.05 17.25 6.65
CA ILE A 214 8.92 15.82 6.95
C ILE A 214 9.04 15.01 5.65
N SER A 215 9.84 13.95 5.69
CA SER A 215 9.96 12.98 4.60
C SER A 215 9.84 11.56 5.10
N THR A 216 9.47 10.64 4.20
CA THR A 216 9.55 9.20 4.44
C THR A 216 10.53 8.55 3.48
N GLU A 217 11.14 7.46 3.91
CA GLU A 217 12.00 6.62 3.09
C GLU A 217 11.71 5.15 3.36
N LEU A 218 11.33 4.42 2.32
CA LEU A 218 11.15 2.97 2.35
C LEU A 218 12.50 2.29 2.56
N VAL A 219 12.55 1.39 3.53
CA VAL A 219 13.76 0.65 3.90
C VAL A 219 13.55 -0.84 3.74
N GLY A 220 14.65 -1.58 3.62
CA GLY A 220 14.61 -3.01 3.31
C GLY A 220 14.39 -3.93 4.52
N THR A 221 14.51 -3.40 5.75
CA THR A 221 14.28 -4.18 6.98
C THR A 221 13.41 -3.41 7.98
N PRO A 222 12.57 -4.10 8.79
CA PRO A 222 11.83 -3.46 9.86
C PRO A 222 12.71 -2.70 10.86
N SER A 223 13.90 -3.24 11.18
CA SER A 223 14.85 -2.63 12.12
C SER A 223 15.38 -1.28 11.62
N ASP A 224 15.56 -1.09 10.32
CA ASP A 224 16.02 0.19 9.77
C ASP A 224 14.94 1.28 9.92
N ALA A 225 13.66 0.89 9.86
CA ALA A 225 12.55 1.83 10.02
C ALA A 225 12.24 2.13 11.47
N THR A 226 12.29 1.13 12.36
CA THR A 226 11.95 1.36 13.77
C THR A 226 13.15 1.86 14.55
N ALA A 227 14.36 1.48 14.18
CA ALA A 227 15.55 1.62 15.01
C ALA A 227 15.23 1.19 16.45
N ASN A 228 15.37 2.11 17.42
CA ASN A 228 15.05 1.86 18.84
C ASN A 228 13.64 2.29 19.23
N LEU A 229 12.79 2.69 18.28
CA LEU A 229 11.41 3.09 18.55
C LEU A 229 10.55 1.84 18.83
N PRO A 230 9.86 1.78 19.97
CA PRO A 230 9.04 0.62 20.30
C PRO A 230 7.80 0.56 19.40
N PHE A 231 7.41 -0.66 19.03
CA PHE A 231 6.13 -0.95 18.39
C PHE A 231 5.41 -2.08 19.13
N SER A 232 4.09 -2.07 19.08
CA SER A 232 3.25 -3.09 19.71
C SER A 232 2.93 -4.20 18.72
N SER A 233 3.50 -5.39 18.92
CA SER A 233 3.19 -6.57 18.10
C SER A 233 1.72 -6.96 18.18
N THR A 234 1.06 -6.71 19.31
CA THR A 234 -0.39 -6.89 19.48
C THR A 234 -1.16 -5.98 18.54
N ILE A 235 -0.84 -4.68 18.50
CA ILE A 235 -1.50 -3.73 17.58
C ILE A 235 -1.25 -4.16 16.14
N LEU A 236 -0.03 -4.55 15.78
CA LEU A 236 0.26 -5.03 14.42
C LEU A 236 -0.56 -6.27 14.07
N LYS A 237 -0.67 -7.26 14.96
CA LYS A 237 -1.50 -8.44 14.72
C LYS A 237 -2.98 -8.09 14.57
N THR A 238 -3.50 -7.18 15.39
CA THR A 238 -4.88 -6.69 15.28
C THR A 238 -5.11 -5.97 13.95
N LEU A 239 -4.14 -5.19 13.49
CA LEU A 239 -4.26 -4.43 12.25
C LEU A 239 -4.06 -5.31 11.01
N PHE A 240 -2.98 -6.06 10.94
CA PHE A 240 -2.53 -6.75 9.72
C PHE A 240 -2.83 -8.26 9.71
N GLY A 241 -3.49 -8.80 10.74
CA GLY A 241 -3.69 -10.26 10.90
C GLY A 241 -2.41 -11.02 11.26
N GLY A 242 -1.31 -10.31 11.47
CA GLY A 242 0.02 -10.83 11.75
C GLY A 242 0.99 -9.67 11.95
N VAL A 243 2.26 -9.94 12.24
CA VAL A 243 3.30 -8.89 12.19
C VAL A 243 3.81 -8.83 10.74
N PRO A 244 3.69 -7.68 10.03
CA PRO A 244 4.22 -7.54 8.68
C PRO A 244 5.71 -7.90 8.62
N ALA A 245 6.13 -8.64 7.58
CA ALA A 245 7.53 -9.00 7.41
C ALA A 245 8.34 -7.88 6.75
N GLY A 246 7.67 -7.01 5.98
CA GLY A 246 8.29 -5.90 5.25
C GLY A 246 9.08 -6.36 4.03
N THR A 247 8.73 -7.51 3.45
CA THR A 247 9.55 -8.14 2.38
C THR A 247 8.95 -8.07 0.99
N GLN A 248 7.69 -7.63 0.85
CA GLN A 248 7.01 -7.48 -0.43
C GLN A 248 7.15 -6.04 -0.94
N ASN A 249 8.39 -5.65 -1.23
CA ASN A 249 8.73 -4.35 -1.83
C ASN A 249 10.10 -4.44 -2.53
N ILE A 250 10.38 -3.52 -3.46
CA ILE A 250 11.62 -3.55 -4.25
C ILE A 250 12.89 -3.40 -3.39
N VAL A 251 12.84 -2.64 -2.30
CA VAL A 251 14.02 -2.35 -1.47
C VAL A 251 14.48 -3.61 -0.73
N ALA A 252 13.55 -4.30 -0.08
CA ALA A 252 13.81 -5.57 0.60
C ALA A 252 14.21 -6.68 -0.40
N GLN A 253 13.57 -6.73 -1.57
CA GLN A 253 13.92 -7.69 -2.63
C GLN A 253 15.36 -7.47 -3.14
N ASN A 254 15.80 -6.23 -3.30
CA ASN A 254 17.16 -5.91 -3.73
C ASN A 254 18.22 -6.24 -2.67
N LEU A 255 17.90 -6.21 -1.38
CA LEU A 255 18.82 -6.69 -0.34
C LEU A 255 19.01 -8.20 -0.42
N LYS A 256 17.93 -8.96 -0.66
CA LYS A 256 18.00 -10.41 -0.81
C LYS A 256 18.88 -10.81 -1.99
N THR A 257 18.68 -10.19 -3.15
CA THR A 257 19.47 -10.50 -4.37
C THR A 257 20.95 -10.13 -4.22
N LYS A 258 21.28 -9.03 -3.54
CA LYS A 258 22.68 -8.68 -3.21
C LYS A 258 23.32 -9.64 -2.20
N SER A 259 22.54 -10.17 -1.26
CA SER A 259 23.03 -11.18 -0.30
C SER A 259 23.20 -12.57 -0.90
N THR A 260 22.49 -12.87 -2.00
CA THR A 260 22.61 -14.11 -2.77
C THR A 260 23.45 -13.88 -4.02
N THR A 261 24.73 -13.51 -3.86
CA THR A 261 25.68 -13.68 -4.96
C THR A 261 25.84 -15.19 -5.18
N PRO A 262 25.40 -15.77 -6.32
CA PRO A 262 25.54 -17.20 -6.54
C PRO A 262 26.95 -17.50 -7.05
N THR A 263 27.61 -18.51 -6.48
CA THR A 263 28.51 -19.38 -7.24
C THR A 263 27.79 -19.75 -8.57
N PRO A 264 28.46 -19.66 -9.74
CA PRO A 264 27.77 -19.74 -11.02
C PRO A 264 27.04 -21.08 -11.20
N GLY A 265 25.73 -21.03 -11.41
CA GLY A 265 24.95 -22.17 -11.89
C GLY A 265 23.51 -22.26 -11.38
N LYS A 266 22.58 -21.69 -12.16
CA LYS A 266 21.25 -22.22 -12.54
C LYS A 266 20.22 -21.09 -12.68
N GLN A 267 19.81 -20.85 -13.93
CA GLN A 267 18.70 -19.97 -14.31
C GLN A 267 17.40 -20.38 -13.61
N MET A 268 16.73 -19.44 -12.95
CA MET A 268 15.33 -19.58 -12.57
C MET A 268 14.46 -18.94 -13.67
N GLY A 269 13.64 -19.77 -14.31
CA GLY A 269 12.68 -19.39 -15.34
C GLY A 269 11.34 -18.93 -14.75
N VAL A 270 10.66 -18.07 -15.50
CA VAL A 270 9.30 -17.56 -15.29
C VAL A 270 8.29 -18.71 -15.44
N PRO A 271 7.20 -18.79 -14.64
CA PRO A 271 6.10 -19.71 -14.89
C PRO A 271 5.50 -19.46 -16.27
N GLN A 272 5.49 -20.50 -17.10
CA GLN A 272 5.03 -20.45 -18.48
C GLN A 272 3.50 -20.54 -18.53
N GLY A 273 2.85 -19.56 -19.17
CA GLY A 273 1.47 -19.69 -19.62
C GLY A 273 0.59 -18.45 -19.46
N GLU A 274 0.79 -17.42 -20.29
CA GLU A 274 -0.29 -16.65 -20.95
C GLU A 274 0.29 -15.98 -22.22
N GLY A 275 0.17 -16.66 -23.36
CA GLY A 275 -0.21 -16.05 -24.65
C GLY A 275 0.51 -14.85 -25.27
N ILE A 276 1.80 -14.59 -25.03
CA ILE A 276 2.53 -13.56 -25.81
C ILE A 276 3.40 -14.21 -26.90
N ASN A 277 2.97 -14.08 -28.15
CA ASN A 277 3.75 -14.38 -29.35
C ASN A 277 4.82 -13.31 -29.57
N ILE A 278 6.09 -13.68 -29.54
CA ILE A 278 7.17 -12.88 -30.13
C ILE A 278 7.80 -13.72 -31.26
N LYS A 279 7.63 -13.25 -32.50
CA LYS A 279 8.29 -13.81 -33.68
C LYS A 279 9.80 -13.75 -33.52
N ALA A 280 10.47 -14.86 -33.76
CA ALA A 280 11.92 -14.97 -33.73
C ALA A 280 12.57 -14.50 -35.06
N GLN A 281 13.60 -13.66 -34.90
CA GLN A 281 14.92 -13.68 -35.57
C GLN A 281 15.02 -13.40 -37.11
N PRO A 282 16.21 -13.04 -37.67
CA PRO A 282 17.54 -13.54 -37.29
C PRO A 282 18.71 -12.55 -37.15
N ASP A 283 19.68 -13.04 -36.39
CA ASP A 283 21.09 -12.65 -36.36
C ASP A 283 21.72 -12.61 -37.74
N LYS A 284 22.63 -11.66 -37.94
CA LYS A 284 23.77 -11.84 -38.81
C LYS A 284 25.05 -11.58 -38.02
N SER A 285 25.73 -12.68 -37.74
CA SER A 285 27.16 -12.74 -37.51
C SER A 285 27.95 -12.37 -38.77
N GLY A 286 29.16 -11.85 -38.57
CA GLY A 286 30.25 -11.98 -39.52
C GLY A 286 30.85 -10.68 -40.05
N GLN A 287 31.80 -10.10 -39.31
CA GLN A 287 33.22 -10.08 -39.66
C GLN A 287 34.06 -9.69 -38.44
#